data_AF-A0A2G6QVQ2-F1
#
_entry.id   AF-A0A2G6QVQ2-F1
#
_cell.length_a   1.000
_cell.length_b   1.000
_cell.length_c   1.000
_cell.angle_alpha   90.00
_cell.angle_beta   90.00
_cell.angle_gamma   90.00
#
_symmetry.space_group_name_H-M   'P 1'
#
loop_
_entity.id
_entity.type
_entity.pdbx_description
1 polymer ?
#
loop_
_entity_poly.entity_id
_entity_poly.type
_entity_poly.pdbx_seq_one_letter_code
_entity_poly.pdbx_strand_id
1 'polypeptide(L)'
;MSAPIAAWRATYTPGGWVCLAGPTSLVVLQPAPARVSDLLNRFWEDILSASSIQDISAKLTEHELVKLSGFGLFFWDEAGLHSIVRGDVRVVDANTGQQLTTGEHIVTWTETLLGKDSSVIIEMEPIPAAEVLHLPLLVGAATASTVFLTTRPDALVHSTQPLVTTAAEP
;
A
#
# COMPACT_ATOMS: atom_id res chain seq x y z
N MET A 1 6.20 -4.27 25.79
CA MET A 1 5.29 -4.48 24.63
C MET A 1 6.15 -4.77 23.42
N SER A 2 5.76 -5.74 22.58
CA SER A 2 6.49 -6.05 21.33
C SER A 2 6.31 -4.92 20.33
N ALA A 3 7.34 -4.58 19.56
CA ALA A 3 7.22 -3.60 18.48
C ALA A 3 6.20 -4.09 17.44
N PRO A 4 5.42 -3.18 16.83
CA PRO A 4 4.52 -3.57 15.75
C PRO A 4 5.33 -4.09 14.55
N ILE A 5 4.77 -5.05 13.80
CA ILE A 5 5.43 -5.67 12.63
C ILE A 5 5.49 -4.69 11.45
N ALA A 6 4.50 -3.79 11.36
CA ALA A 6 4.37 -2.77 10.33
C ALA A 6 3.71 -1.53 10.95
N ALA A 7 3.82 -0.39 10.28
CA ALA A 7 3.18 0.86 10.66
C ALA A 7 1.64 0.84 10.56
N TRP A 8 1.08 -0.22 9.98
CA TRP A 8 -0.34 -0.41 9.80
C TRP A 8 -0.76 -1.86 9.95
N ARG A 9 -2.07 -2.04 9.99
CA ARG A 9 -2.74 -3.29 9.62
C ARG A 9 -3.43 -3.09 8.29
N ALA A 10 -3.22 -4.01 7.35
CA ALA A 10 -3.98 -4.05 6.11
C ALA A 10 -4.67 -5.39 5.89
N THR A 11 -5.86 -5.32 5.30
CA THR A 11 -6.64 -6.45 4.81
C THR A 11 -7.11 -6.15 3.41
N TYR A 12 -7.12 -7.14 2.53
CA TYR A 12 -7.50 -6.96 1.14
C TYR A 12 -8.59 -7.93 0.72
N THR A 13 -9.32 -7.53 -0.30
CA THR A 13 -10.23 -8.37 -1.05
C THR A 13 -9.53 -8.82 -2.32
N PRO A 14 -9.46 -10.13 -2.66
CA PRO A 14 -8.84 -10.58 -3.90
C PRO A 14 -9.40 -9.88 -5.15
N GLY A 15 -8.55 -9.62 -6.13
CA GLY A 15 -8.91 -8.93 -7.38
C GLY A 15 -7.76 -8.91 -8.37
N GLY A 16 -7.84 -8.05 -9.39
CA GLY A 16 -6.87 -8.02 -10.49
C GLY A 16 -5.64 -7.12 -10.27
N TRP A 17 -5.72 -6.11 -9.40
CA TRP A 17 -4.62 -5.16 -9.18
C TRP A 17 -3.51 -5.77 -8.36
N VAL A 18 -2.27 -5.38 -8.62
CA VAL A 18 -1.11 -5.82 -7.84
C VAL A 18 -0.95 -4.91 -6.63
N CYS A 19 -0.91 -5.48 -5.44
CA CYS A 19 -0.55 -4.80 -4.19
C CYS A 19 0.82 -5.27 -3.72
N LEU A 20 1.74 -4.32 -3.53
CA LEU A 20 3.08 -4.54 -2.99
C LEU A 20 3.17 -3.84 -1.63
N ALA A 21 3.21 -4.62 -0.56
CA ALA A 21 3.23 -4.13 0.82
C ALA A 21 4.62 -4.32 1.44
N GLY A 22 5.16 -3.23 1.97
CA GLY A 22 6.28 -3.19 2.91
C GLY A 22 5.82 -2.79 4.31
N PRO A 23 6.75 -2.67 5.27
CA PRO A 23 6.43 -2.34 6.65
C PRO A 23 5.83 -0.93 6.84
N THR A 24 6.17 0.02 5.96
CA THR A 24 5.74 1.42 6.03
C THR A 24 5.22 1.95 4.70
N SER A 25 5.16 1.11 3.67
CA SER A 25 4.92 1.49 2.28
C SER A 25 3.97 0.49 1.60
N LEU A 26 2.97 0.98 0.88
CA LEU A 26 2.03 0.16 0.10
C LEU A 26 1.91 0.78 -1.28
N VAL A 27 2.16 -0.02 -2.31
CA VAL A 27 1.94 0.38 -3.70
C VAL A 27 0.89 -0.52 -4.31
N VAL A 28 -0.11 0.09 -4.95
CA VAL A 28 -1.09 -0.60 -5.78
C VAL A 28 -0.88 -0.21 -7.24
N LEU A 29 -0.79 -1.21 -8.11
CA LEU A 29 -0.55 -1.06 -9.54
C LEU A 29 -1.66 -1.78 -10.29
N GLN A 30 -2.04 -1.23 -11.44
CA GLN A 30 -3.02 -1.89 -12.32
C GLN A 30 -2.62 -3.34 -12.66
N PRO A 31 -3.59 -4.18 -13.09
CA PRO A 31 -3.32 -5.56 -13.45
C PRO A 31 -2.15 -5.69 -14.41
N ALA A 32 -1.18 -6.53 -14.03
CA ALA A 32 0.08 -6.67 -14.76
C ALA A 32 0.20 -8.09 -15.37
N PRO A 33 0.71 -8.22 -16.61
CA PRO A 33 0.91 -9.54 -17.21
C PRO A 33 2.06 -10.30 -16.54
N ALA A 34 2.01 -11.63 -16.50
CA ALA A 34 3.01 -12.47 -15.83
C ALA A 34 4.47 -12.20 -16.29
N ARG A 35 4.69 -11.72 -17.51
CA ARG A 35 6.04 -11.37 -18.01
C ARG A 35 6.75 -10.28 -17.23
N VAL A 36 6.05 -9.49 -16.41
CA VAL A 36 6.65 -8.42 -15.60
C VAL A 36 6.92 -8.83 -14.14
N SER A 37 6.76 -10.11 -13.78
CA SER A 37 6.99 -10.59 -12.41
C SER A 37 8.37 -10.22 -11.86
N ASP A 38 9.44 -10.35 -12.66
CA ASP A 38 10.79 -9.98 -12.22
C ASP A 38 10.92 -8.48 -11.91
N LEU A 39 10.21 -7.64 -12.67
CA LEU A 39 10.18 -6.20 -12.41
C LEU A 39 9.44 -5.90 -11.10
N LEU A 40 8.28 -6.53 -10.88
CA LEU A 40 7.49 -6.35 -9.65
C LEU A 40 8.24 -6.83 -8.41
N ASN A 41 8.97 -7.94 -8.49
CA ASN A 41 9.79 -8.45 -7.39
C ASN A 41 10.94 -7.49 -7.04
N ARG A 42 11.67 -6.97 -8.05
CA ARG A 42 12.71 -5.96 -7.81
C ARG A 42 12.14 -4.67 -7.24
N PHE A 43 11.00 -4.22 -7.76
CA PHE A 43 10.36 -3.02 -7.25
C PHE A 43 9.83 -3.22 -5.82
N TRP A 44 9.43 -4.45 -5.46
CA TRP A 44 9.12 -4.77 -4.06
C TRP A 44 10.35 -4.69 -3.15
N GLU A 45 11.53 -5.12 -3.61
CA GLU A 45 12.78 -4.91 -2.86
C GLU A 45 13.11 -3.41 -2.67
N ASP A 46 12.84 -2.58 -3.67
CA ASP A 46 12.93 -1.12 -3.54
C ASP A 46 11.95 -0.57 -2.49
N ILE A 47 10.71 -1.08 -2.47
CA ILE A 47 9.68 -0.71 -1.47
C ILE A 47 10.13 -1.06 -0.04
N LEU A 48 10.83 -2.18 0.14
CA LEU A 48 11.35 -2.61 1.45
C LEU A 48 12.51 -1.76 1.96
N SER A 49 13.26 -1.13 1.05
CA SER A 49 14.43 -0.30 1.37
C SER A 49 14.16 1.20 1.35
N ALA A 50 12.99 1.62 0.89
CA ALA A 50 12.62 3.03 0.79
C ALA A 50 12.48 3.71 2.16
N SER A 51 12.99 4.95 2.25
CA SER A 51 12.95 5.76 3.47
C SER A 51 11.90 6.88 3.42
N SER A 52 11.33 7.14 2.23
CA SER A 52 10.34 8.19 2.02
C SER A 52 9.37 7.85 0.88
N ILE A 53 8.24 8.56 0.82
CA ILE A 53 7.32 8.47 -0.32
C ILE A 53 7.97 8.99 -1.62
N GLN A 54 8.91 9.94 -1.52
CA GLN A 54 9.65 10.48 -2.66
C GLN A 54 10.65 9.46 -3.21
N ASP A 55 11.27 8.63 -2.37
CA ASP A 55 12.15 7.54 -2.82
C ASP A 55 11.38 6.54 -3.68
N ILE A 56 10.20 6.09 -3.22
CA ILE A 56 9.37 5.14 -3.97
C ILE A 56 8.86 5.80 -5.26
N SER A 57 8.52 7.08 -5.20
CA SER A 57 8.12 7.86 -6.37
C SER A 57 9.22 7.95 -7.44
N ALA A 58 10.47 8.14 -7.01
CA ALA A 58 11.64 8.12 -7.89
C ALA A 58 11.82 6.72 -8.50
N LYS A 59 11.69 5.66 -7.70
CA LYS A 59 11.78 4.27 -8.18
C LYS A 59 10.69 3.90 -9.18
N LEU A 60 9.46 4.35 -8.98
CA LEU A 60 8.39 4.21 -9.97
C LEU A 60 8.78 4.83 -11.32
N THR A 61 9.46 5.97 -11.30
CA THR A 61 9.96 6.67 -12.49
C THR A 61 11.10 5.91 -13.16
N GLU A 62 12.09 5.45 -12.37
CA GLU A 62 13.22 4.65 -12.85
C GLU A 62 12.77 3.36 -13.55
N HIS A 63 11.75 2.68 -13.01
CA HIS A 63 11.19 1.44 -13.57
C HIS A 63 10.15 1.68 -14.69
N GLU A 64 9.95 2.93 -15.11
CA GLU A 64 8.92 3.35 -16.07
C GLU A 64 7.47 2.98 -15.69
N LEU A 65 7.23 2.63 -14.43
CA LEU A 65 5.89 2.31 -13.90
C LEU A 65 4.97 3.54 -13.85
N VAL A 66 5.51 4.74 -14.06
CA VAL A 66 4.74 5.98 -14.24
C VAL A 66 3.91 5.97 -15.52
N LYS A 67 4.28 5.14 -16.52
CA LYS A 67 3.49 4.98 -17.75
C LYS A 67 2.17 4.24 -17.52
N LEU A 68 1.99 3.64 -16.34
CA LEU A 68 0.74 3.00 -15.94
C LEU A 68 -0.39 4.04 -15.86
N SER A 69 -1.55 3.69 -16.44
CA SER A 69 -2.78 4.49 -16.40
C SER A 69 -3.33 4.73 -14.99
N GLY A 70 -3.08 3.82 -14.05
CA GLY A 70 -3.51 3.94 -12.65
C GLY A 70 -2.57 3.26 -11.67
N PHE A 71 -2.41 3.90 -10.51
CA PHE A 71 -1.64 3.42 -9.37
C PHE A 71 -2.03 4.18 -8.09
N GLY A 72 -1.64 3.63 -6.95
CA GLY A 72 -1.67 4.32 -5.66
C GLY A 72 -0.42 4.00 -4.87
N LEU A 73 0.15 4.99 -4.20
CA LEU A 73 1.30 4.88 -3.33
C LEU A 73 0.92 5.45 -1.97
N PHE A 74 1.17 4.68 -0.92
CA PHE A 74 0.92 5.04 0.47
C PHE A 74 2.20 4.86 1.26
N PHE A 75 2.49 5.82 2.13
CA PHE A 75 3.71 5.79 2.94
C PHE A 75 3.40 6.35 4.33
N TRP A 76 3.94 5.70 5.35
CA TRP A 76 3.80 6.13 6.74
C TRP A 76 5.11 6.69 7.28
N ASP A 77 5.04 7.88 7.89
CA ASP A 77 6.13 8.50 8.62
C ASP A 77 5.65 9.17 9.93
N GLU A 78 6.49 10.03 10.51
CA GLU A 78 6.18 10.78 11.74
C GLU A 78 5.04 11.80 11.59
N ALA A 79 4.78 12.30 10.37
CA ALA A 79 3.68 13.21 10.08
C ALA A 79 2.36 12.44 9.93
N GLY A 80 2.42 11.22 9.40
CA GLY A 80 1.30 10.28 9.35
C GLY A 80 1.27 9.50 8.04
N LEU A 81 0.07 9.10 7.63
CA LEU A 81 -0.14 8.40 6.37
C LEU A 81 -0.21 9.40 5.21
N HIS A 82 0.70 9.27 4.27
CA HIS A 82 0.72 10.00 3.00
C HIS A 82 0.18 9.13 1.88
N SER A 83 -0.38 9.78 0.86
CA SER A 83 -0.88 9.09 -0.33
C SER A 83 -0.64 9.87 -1.61
N ILE A 84 -0.37 9.16 -2.69
CA ILE A 84 -0.36 9.64 -4.07
C ILE A 84 -1.19 8.67 -4.88
N VAL A 85 -2.24 9.14 -5.56
CA VAL A 85 -3.14 8.28 -6.35
C VAL A 85 -3.32 8.82 -7.76
N ARG A 86 -3.51 7.90 -8.72
CA ARG A 86 -3.74 8.21 -10.13
C ARG A 86 -4.66 7.18 -10.77
N GLY A 87 -5.45 7.63 -11.74
CA GLY A 87 -6.36 6.78 -12.51
C GLY A 87 -7.55 6.35 -11.66
N ASP A 88 -7.91 5.08 -11.76
CA ASP A 88 -9.15 4.53 -11.15
C ASP A 88 -9.03 4.25 -9.65
N VAL A 89 -7.90 4.60 -9.02
CA VAL A 89 -7.72 4.42 -7.58
C VAL A 89 -8.45 5.52 -6.81
N ARG A 90 -9.36 5.10 -5.93
CA ARG A 90 -10.08 5.99 -5.00
C ARG A 90 -9.72 5.64 -3.57
N VAL A 91 -9.60 6.67 -2.73
CA VAL A 91 -9.35 6.50 -1.30
C VAL A 91 -10.51 7.11 -0.54
N VAL A 92 -11.16 6.30 0.28
CA VAL A 92 -12.28 6.73 1.12
C VAL A 92 -11.95 6.52 2.58
N ASP A 93 -12.45 7.41 3.43
CA ASP A 93 -12.42 7.24 4.87
C ASP A 93 -13.31 6.06 5.26
N ALA A 94 -12.77 5.11 6.02
CA ALA A 94 -13.45 3.87 6.33
C ALA A 94 -14.60 4.04 7.34
N ASN A 95 -14.63 5.15 8.09
CA ASN A 95 -15.65 5.40 9.12
C ASN A 95 -16.85 6.15 8.55
N THR A 96 -16.59 7.08 7.62
CA THR A 96 -17.59 8.01 7.09
C THR A 96 -17.99 7.69 5.65
N GLY A 97 -17.18 6.90 4.93
CA GLY A 97 -17.34 6.68 3.49
C GLY A 97 -17.02 7.90 2.64
N GLN A 98 -16.50 8.99 3.24
CA GLN A 98 -16.16 10.20 2.52
C GLN A 98 -14.91 9.97 1.66
N GLN A 99 -14.97 10.41 0.40
CA GLN A 99 -13.80 10.38 -0.48
C GLN A 99 -12.74 11.36 0.03
N LEU A 100 -11.55 10.84 0.33
CA LEU A 100 -10.39 11.61 0.79
C LEU A 100 -9.52 12.08 -0.38
N THR A 101 -9.29 11.20 -1.36
CA THR A 101 -8.57 11.53 -2.59
C THR A 101 -8.99 10.63 -3.76
N THR A 102 -8.79 11.09 -4.99
CA THR A 102 -9.05 10.36 -6.23
C THR A 102 -7.93 10.60 -7.22
N GLY A 103 -7.57 9.57 -7.98
CA GLY A 103 -6.59 9.67 -9.06
C GLY A 103 -7.15 10.24 -10.37
N GLU A 104 -8.44 10.53 -10.44
CA GLU A 104 -9.13 10.99 -11.65
C GLU A 104 -8.69 12.42 -12.04
N HIS A 105 -8.33 12.62 -13.31
CA HIS A 105 -7.93 13.91 -13.90
C HIS A 105 -6.64 14.59 -13.35
N ILE A 106 -5.83 13.90 -12.52
CA ILE A 106 -4.57 14.46 -12.00
C ILE A 106 -3.43 14.33 -13.03
N VAL A 107 -2.89 15.48 -13.46
CA VAL A 107 -1.75 15.58 -14.41
C VAL A 107 -0.39 15.63 -13.68
N THR A 108 -0.37 16.16 -12.45
CA THR A 108 0.84 16.31 -11.61
C THR A 108 0.63 15.64 -10.26
N TRP A 109 1.57 14.79 -9.85
CA TRP A 109 1.45 13.94 -8.67
C TRP A 109 1.23 14.82 -7.44
N THR A 110 0.12 14.62 -6.75
CA THR A 110 -0.20 15.41 -5.56
C THR A 110 -0.18 14.49 -4.36
N GLU A 111 0.75 14.74 -3.45
CA GLU A 111 0.83 14.09 -2.16
C GLU A 111 -0.27 14.62 -1.25
N THR A 112 -1.03 13.72 -0.64
CA THR A 112 -2.11 14.02 0.30
C THR A 112 -1.82 13.39 1.65
N LEU A 113 -1.72 14.21 2.70
CA LEU A 113 -1.61 13.74 4.08
C LEU A 113 -2.99 13.34 4.61
N LEU A 114 -3.15 12.07 4.95
CA LEU A 114 -4.39 11.46 5.44
C LEU A 114 -4.49 11.50 6.98
N GLY A 115 -3.35 11.62 7.67
CA GLY A 115 -3.27 11.80 9.13
C GLY A 115 -2.70 10.59 9.86
N LYS A 116 -2.56 10.71 11.20
CA LYS A 116 -1.88 9.72 12.04
C LYS A 116 -2.77 8.54 12.44
N ASP A 117 -4.00 8.79 12.84
CA ASP A 117 -4.92 7.74 13.28
C ASP A 117 -5.96 7.45 12.20
N SER A 118 -5.47 7.05 11.02
CA SER A 118 -6.27 6.94 9.81
C SER A 118 -6.77 5.52 9.60
N SER A 119 -7.97 5.39 9.05
CA SER A 119 -8.52 4.14 8.53
C SER A 119 -9.12 4.42 7.18
N VAL A 120 -8.56 3.84 6.12
CA VAL A 120 -8.93 4.11 4.74
C VAL A 120 -9.25 2.84 3.98
N ILE A 121 -10.14 2.96 3.00
CA ILE A 121 -10.38 1.93 2.00
C ILE A 121 -9.85 2.46 0.67
N ILE A 122 -8.97 1.67 0.07
CA ILE A 122 -8.36 1.90 -1.24
C ILE A 122 -9.15 1.05 -2.23
N GLU A 123 -9.94 1.71 -3.07
CA GLU A 123 -10.80 1.08 -4.06
C GLU A 123 -10.10 1.13 -5.42
N MET A 124 -9.90 -0.04 -6.03
CA MET A 124 -9.23 -0.20 -7.33
C MET A 124 -10.14 -0.85 -8.38
N GLU A 125 -11.02 -1.75 -7.93
CA GLU A 125 -12.02 -2.40 -8.77
C GLU A 125 -13.37 -2.43 -8.02
N PRO A 126 -14.51 -2.39 -8.74
CA PRO A 126 -15.81 -2.60 -8.12
C PRO A 126 -15.88 -3.99 -7.47
N ILE A 127 -16.24 -4.04 -6.19
CA ILE A 127 -16.44 -5.31 -5.50
C ILE A 127 -17.85 -5.85 -5.85
N PRO A 128 -17.99 -7.15 -6.19
CA PRO A 128 -19.30 -7.77 -6.31
C PRO A 128 -20.07 -7.73 -4.99
N ALA A 129 -21.40 -7.60 -5.03
CA ALA A 129 -22.28 -7.51 -3.85
C ALA A 129 -22.38 -8.81 -3.00
N ALA A 130 -21.52 -9.81 -3.22
CA ALA A 130 -21.54 -11.10 -2.53
C ALA A 130 -20.71 -11.09 -1.24
N GLU A 131 -20.77 -12.18 -0.45
CA GLU A 131 -19.80 -12.42 0.62
C GLU A 131 -18.39 -12.54 0.00
N VAL A 132 -17.52 -11.58 0.30
CA VAL A 132 -16.17 -11.56 -0.26
C VAL A 132 -15.13 -11.85 0.80
N LEU A 133 -14.13 -12.63 0.41
CA LEU A 133 -13.02 -13.01 1.28
C LEU A 133 -12.17 -11.78 1.62
N HIS A 134 -11.88 -11.60 2.91
CA HIS A 134 -10.93 -10.59 3.40
C HIS A 134 -9.72 -11.28 4.01
N LEU A 135 -8.53 -11.00 3.47
CA LEU A 135 -7.28 -11.62 3.90
C LEU A 135 -6.29 -10.57 4.40
N PRO A 136 -5.47 -10.88 5.43
CA PRO A 136 -4.42 -9.96 5.88
C PRO A 136 -3.29 -9.86 4.84
N LEU A 137 -2.71 -8.67 4.72
CA LEU A 137 -1.47 -8.42 3.97
C LEU A 137 -0.61 -7.44 4.80
N LEU A 138 0.50 -7.91 5.36
CA LEU A 138 1.43 -7.05 6.11
C LEU A 138 2.63 -6.66 5.25
N VAL A 139 3.42 -7.66 4.86
CA VAL A 139 4.62 -7.51 4.04
C VAL A 139 4.60 -8.61 2.99
N GLY A 140 4.72 -8.25 1.72
CA GLY A 140 4.64 -9.17 0.59
C GLY A 140 3.88 -8.59 -0.59
N ALA A 141 3.44 -9.47 -1.49
CA ALA A 141 2.65 -9.09 -2.66
C ALA A 141 1.38 -9.95 -2.76
N ALA A 142 0.28 -9.34 -3.20
CA ALA A 142 -0.97 -10.03 -3.48
C ALA A 142 -1.71 -9.35 -4.62
N THR A 143 -2.70 -10.01 -5.20
CA THR A 143 -3.65 -9.34 -6.10
C THR A 143 -4.93 -8.97 -5.36
N ALA A 144 -5.43 -7.76 -5.58
CA ALA A 144 -6.55 -7.20 -4.83
C ALA A 144 -7.48 -6.35 -5.72
N SER A 145 -8.71 -6.19 -5.25
CA SER A 145 -9.71 -5.25 -5.77
C SER A 145 -9.91 -4.08 -4.80
N THR A 146 -9.75 -4.34 -3.51
CA THR A 146 -9.75 -3.33 -2.44
C THR A 146 -8.73 -3.65 -1.36
N VAL A 147 -8.21 -2.62 -0.70
CA VAL A 147 -7.39 -2.73 0.50
C VAL A 147 -7.97 -1.81 1.58
N PHE A 148 -8.31 -2.38 2.73
CA PHE A 148 -8.50 -1.62 3.96
C PHE A 148 -7.16 -1.49 4.67
N LEU A 149 -6.80 -0.27 5.06
CA LEU A 149 -5.55 0.05 5.75
C LEU A 149 -5.85 0.93 6.96
N THR A 150 -5.33 0.56 8.12
CA THR A 150 -5.46 1.34 9.36
C THR A 150 -4.11 1.53 10.05
N THR A 151 -3.85 2.75 10.48
CA THR A 151 -2.66 3.15 11.25
C THR A 151 -2.98 3.39 12.73
N ARG A 152 -4.24 3.20 13.13
CA ARG A 152 -4.67 3.33 14.53
C ARG A 152 -3.83 2.43 15.46
N PRO A 153 -3.26 2.97 16.55
CA PRO A 153 -2.33 2.23 17.41
C PRO A 153 -2.89 0.94 18.01
N ASP A 154 -4.19 0.91 18.32
CA ASP A 154 -4.89 -0.24 18.91
C ASP A 154 -5.15 -1.38 17.90
N ALA A 155 -5.04 -1.09 16.61
CA ALA A 155 -5.28 -2.04 15.53
C ALA A 155 -3.98 -2.62 14.93
N LEU A 156 -2.81 -2.13 15.36
CA LEU A 156 -1.52 -2.57 14.83
C LEU A 156 -1.24 -4.04 15.16
N VAL A 157 -0.53 -4.70 14.26
CA VAL A 157 -0.22 -6.12 14.41
C VAL A 157 1.09 -6.28 15.17
N HIS A 158 1.04 -7.05 16.25
CA HIS A 158 2.20 -7.42 17.06
C HIS A 158 2.43 -8.93 16.97
N SER A 159 3.71 -9.33 16.86
CA SER A 159 4.09 -10.74 16.99
C SER A 159 4.60 -11.01 18.41
N THR A 160 4.19 -12.14 18.97
CA THR A 160 4.78 -12.73 20.18
C THR A 160 5.94 -13.66 19.85
N GLN A 161 6.18 -13.95 18.58
CA GLN A 161 7.33 -14.73 18.12
C GLN A 161 8.58 -13.87 18.19
N PRO A 162 9.76 -14.48 18.44
CA PRO A 162 11.03 -13.76 18.39
C PRO A 162 11.28 -13.23 16.97
N LEU A 163 11.82 -12.00 16.88
CA LEU A 163 12.33 -11.48 15.62
C LEU A 163 13.50 -12.35 15.15
N VAL A 164 13.52 -12.69 13.86
CA VAL A 164 14.65 -13.37 13.23
C VAL A 164 15.80 -12.37 13.15
N THR A 165 16.67 -12.37 14.16
CA THR A 165 17.92 -11.63 14.11
C THR A 165 18.96 -12.52 13.44
N THR A 166 19.40 -12.15 12.24
CA THR A 166 20.67 -12.67 11.73
C THR A 166 21.76 -12.00 12.55
N ALA A 167 22.38 -12.76 13.46
CA ALA A 167 23.61 -12.32 14.08
C ALA A 167 24.57 -11.91 12.96
N ALA A 168 24.94 -10.63 12.91
CA ALA A 168 26.07 -10.21 12.10
C ALA A 168 27.28 -11.02 12.59
N GLU A 169 27.86 -11.85 11.73
CA GLU A 169 29.16 -12.43 12.02
C GLU A 169 30.19 -11.31 12.23
N PRO A 170 31.11 -11.45 13.20
CA PRO A 170 32.03 -10.41 13.63
C PRO A 170 33.07 -10.01 12.57
#